data_AF-X1N474-F1
#
_entry.id   AF-X1N474-F1
#
_cell.length_a   1.000
_cell.length_b   1.000
_cell.length_c   1.000
_cell.angle_alpha   90.00
_cell.angle_beta   90.00
_cell.angle_gamma   90.00
#
_symmetry.space_group_name_H-M   'P 1'
#
loop_
_entity.id
_entity.type
_entity.pdbx_description
1 polymer ?
#
loop_
_entity_poly.entity_id
_entity_poly.type
_entity_poly.pdbx_seq_one_letter_code
_entity_poly.pdbx_strand_id
1 'polypeptide(L)' 'AKIDVKPARRFDVGMGRGRRLEANVTGGENGIIIDARGRPMETPKKEVLSTWAESLKPRVTAHAPGS' A
#
# COMPACT_ATOMS: atom_id res chain seq x y z
N ALA A 1 3.40 -5.12 -11.10
CA ALA A 1 2.42 -4.13 -11.63
C ALA A 1 3.13 -2.79 -11.84
N LYS A 2 2.65 -1.94 -12.76
CA LYS A 2 3.16 -0.57 -12.91
C LYS A 2 2.16 0.41 -12.33
N ILE A 3 2.62 1.36 -11.52
CA ILE A 3 1.79 2.44 -10.99
C ILE A 3 2.20 3.79 -11.56
N ASP A 4 1.21 4.68 -11.68
CA ASP A 4 1.37 6.10 -11.99
C ASP A 4 0.78 6.92 -10.83
N VAL A 5 1.63 7.70 -10.15
CA VAL A 5 1.24 8.54 -9.00
C VAL A 5 1.29 10.01 -9.39
N LYS A 6 0.15 10.69 -9.31
CA LYS A 6 0.00 12.14 -9.55
C LYS A 6 -0.30 12.86 -8.23
N PRO A 7 0.71 13.36 -7.51
CA PRO A 7 0.48 14.04 -6.25
C PRO A 7 -0.17 15.42 -6.45
N ALA A 8 -0.95 15.87 -5.47
CA ALA A 8 -1.37 17.26 -5.42
C ALA A 8 -0.15 18.19 -5.26
N ARG A 9 -0.25 19.42 -5.75
CA ARG A 9 0.88 20.38 -5.91
C ARG A 9 1.80 20.53 -4.70
N ARG A 10 1.27 20.44 -3.47
CA ARG A 10 2.03 20.64 -2.24
C ARG A 10 2.70 19.37 -1.70
N PHE A 11 2.33 18.19 -2.19
CA PHE A 11 2.85 16.90 -1.74
C PHE A 11 4.09 16.49 -2.54
N ASP A 12 5.00 15.81 -1.86
CA ASP A 12 6.18 15.17 -2.45
C ASP A 12 6.06 13.66 -2.24
N VAL A 13 6.36 12.89 -3.28
CA VAL A 13 6.35 11.42 -3.30
C VAL A 13 7.75 10.84 -3.52
N GLY A 14 8.80 11.64 -3.29
CA GLY A 14 10.22 11.27 -3.48
C GLY A 14 10.83 11.79 -4.79
N MET A 15 10.07 12.55 -5.60
CA MET A 15 10.51 13.11 -6.88
C MET A 15 10.51 14.65 -6.90
N GLY A 16 10.21 15.29 -5.77
CA GLY A 16 9.96 16.73 -5.65
C GLY A 16 8.46 17.07 -5.61
N ARG A 17 8.13 18.25 -5.06
CA ARG A 17 6.73 18.68 -4.85
C ARG A 17 5.94 18.72 -6.16
N GLY A 18 4.80 18.04 -6.19
CA GLY A 18 3.89 17.98 -7.34
C GLY A 18 4.43 17.17 -8.53
N ARG A 19 5.57 16.50 -8.40
CA ARG A 19 6.17 15.72 -9.48
C ARG A 19 5.59 14.31 -9.53
N ARG A 20 5.26 13.86 -10.74
CA ARG A 20 4.75 12.51 -11.02
C ARG A 20 5.82 11.45 -10.72
N LEU A 21 5.39 10.30 -10.21
CA LEU A 21 6.20 9.09 -10.05
C LEU A 21 5.60 7.96 -10.89
N GLU A 22 6.41 7.34 -11.74
CA GLU A 22 6.11 6.03 -12.32
C GLU A 22 7.03 4.98 -11.69
N ALA A 23 6.46 3.88 -11.23
CA ALA A 23 7.23 2.82 -10.59
C ALA A 23 6.70 1.44 -10.91
N ASN A 24 7.60 0.46 -11.01
CA ASN A 24 7.24 -0.95 -10.93
C ASN A 24 7.10 -1.34 -9.46
N VAL A 25 6.01 -2.00 -9.12
CA VAL A 25 5.71 -2.44 -7.76
C VAL A 25 5.28 -3.90 -7.74
N THR A 26 5.60 -4.55 -6.64
CA THR A 26 5.09 -5.88 -6.29
C THR A 26 3.82 -5.68 -5.46
N GLY A 27 2.69 -6.09 -6.01
CA GLY A 27 1.44 -6.22 -5.27
C GLY A 27 1.25 -7.67 -4.80
N GLY A 28 0.45 -7.86 -3.76
CA GLY A 28 -0.04 -9.19 -3.38
C GLY A 28 -1.36 -9.52 -4.08
N GLU A 29 -1.92 -10.70 -3.81
CA GLU A 29 -3.25 -11.14 -4.26
C GLU A 29 -4.33 -10.07 -4.05
N ASN A 30 -4.22 -9.32 -2.95
CA ASN A 30 -5.19 -8.31 -2.52
C ASN A 30 -4.88 -6.87 -3.00
N GLY A 31 -3.85 -6.68 -3.82
CA GLY A 31 -3.47 -5.38 -4.37
C GLY A 31 -2.25 -4.72 -3.70
N ILE A 32 -2.26 -3.39 -3.64
CA ILE A 32 -1.13 -2.55 -3.22
C ILE A 32 -1.58 -1.68 -2.03
N ILE A 33 -0.75 -1.58 -0.99
CA ILE A 33 -0.96 -0.67 0.14
C ILE A 33 -0.05 0.53 -0.01
N ILE A 34 -0.62 1.71 0.11
CA ILE A 34 0.10 2.99 0.04
C ILE A 34 -0.09 3.74 1.35
N ASP A 35 1.00 4.05 2.03
CA ASP A 35 0.99 4.92 3.20
C ASP A 35 1.39 6.34 2.83
N ALA A 36 0.43 7.27 2.90
CA ALA A 36 0.61 8.68 2.56
C ALA A 36 0.46 9.62 3.78
N ARG A 37 0.64 9.12 5.01
CA ARG A 37 0.34 9.88 6.23
C ARG A 37 1.30 11.05 6.49
N GLY A 38 2.40 11.17 5.75
CA GLY A 38 3.31 12.34 5.79
C GLY A 38 4.06 12.55 7.10
N ARG A 39 4.03 11.57 8.01
CA ARG A 39 4.79 11.60 9.28
C ARG A 39 6.11 10.88 9.09
N PRO A 40 7.19 11.28 9.80
CA PRO A 40 8.38 10.44 9.92
C PRO A 40 7.95 9.05 10.35
N MET A 41 8.32 8.04 9.58
CA MET A 41 8.06 6.65 9.91
C MET A 41 9.39 5.96 10.09
N GLU A 42 9.58 5.35 11.25
CA GLU A 42 10.64 4.37 11.44
C GLU A 42 10.26 3.08 10.72
N THR A 43 11.22 2.49 9.99
CA THR A 43 11.00 1.20 9.34
C THR A 43 10.52 0.19 10.38
N PRO A 44 9.31 -0.40 10.24
CA PRO A 44 8.80 -1.35 11.22
C PRO A 44 9.75 -2.55 11.30
N LYS A 45 9.93 -3.09 12.51
CA LYS A 45 10.65 -4.35 12.69
C LYS A 45 9.93 -5.48 11.94
N LYS A 46 10.68 -6.52 11.55
CA LYS A 46 10.17 -7.65 10.77
C LYS A 46 8.92 -8.28 11.41
N GLU A 47 8.87 -8.33 12.73
CA GLU A 47 7.76 -8.93 13.48
C GLU A 47 6.45 -8.17 13.24
N VAL A 48 6.51 -6.83 13.23
CA VAL A 48 5.36 -5.97 12.97
C VAL A 48 4.87 -6.13 11.53
N LEU A 49 5.79 -6.20 10.57
CA LEU A 49 5.46 -6.44 9.16
C LEU A 49 4.75 -7.78 8.96
N SER A 50 5.21 -8.83 9.65
CA SER A 50 4.55 -10.14 9.62
C SER A 50 3.13 -10.09 10.16
N THR A 51 2.90 -9.40 11.30
CA THR A 51 1.54 -9.24 11.85
C THR A 51 0.61 -8.52 10.88
N TRP A 52 1.10 -7.47 10.21
CA TRP A 52 0.30 -6.76 9.21
C TRP A 52 -0.01 -7.64 8.01
N ALA A 53 0.98 -8.39 7.50
CA ALA A 53 0.76 -9.31 6.38
C ALA A 53 -0.33 -10.36 6.70
N GLU A 54 -0.33 -10.90 7.92
CA GLU A 54 -1.36 -11.84 8.38
C GLU A 54 -2.75 -11.20 8.47
N SER A 55 -2.86 -9.96 8.98
CA SER A 55 -4.16 -9.29 9.13
C SER A 55 -4.80 -8.90 7.79
N LEU A 56 -3.98 -8.76 6.75
CA LEU A 56 -4.39 -8.41 5.39
C LEU A 56 -4.77 -9.62 4.54
N LYS A 57 -4.60 -10.85 5.05
CA LYS A 57 -5.13 -12.04 4.38
C LYS A 57 -6.64 -11.90 4.24
N PRO A 58 -7.22 -12.27 3.09
CA PRO A 58 -8.66 -12.24 2.95
C PRO A 58 -9.24 -13.10 4.06
N ARG A 59 -10.17 -12.55 4.86
CA ARG A 59 -11.06 -13.45 5.59
C ARG A 59 -11.83 -14.18 4.51
N VAL A 60 -11.70 -15.49 4.45
CA VAL A 60 -12.59 -16.32 3.64
C VAL A 60 -13.98 -16.03 4.18
N THR A 61 -14.71 -15.12 3.55
CA THR A 61 -16.14 -15.00 3.75
C THR A 61 -16.68 -16.26 3.11
N ALA A 62 -17.00 -17.26 3.93
CA ALA A 62 -17.82 -18.36 3.49
C ALA A 62 -19.09 -17.73 2.90
N HIS A 63 -19.18 -17.68 1.58
CA HIS A 63 -20.45 -17.47 0.93
C HIS A 63 -21.25 -18.71 1.28
N ALA A 64 -22.20 -18.59 2.22
CA ALA A 64 -23.11 -19.68 2.50
C ALA A 64 -23.85 -20.00 1.20
N PRO A 65 -23.75 -21.22 0.66
CA PRO A 65 -24.52 -21.57 -0.52
C PRO A 65 -25.98 -21.71 -0.10
N GLY A 66 -26.83 -20.78 -0.55
CA GLY A 66 -28.28 -20.88 -0.40
C GLY A 66 -28.99 -19.55 -0.13
N SER A 67 -29.29 -18.80 -1.20
CA SER A 67 -30.47 -17.94 -1.32
C SER A 67 -30.85 -17.82 -2.78
#